data_AF-A0A354V9N8-F1
#
_entry.id   AF-A0A354V9N8-F1
#
_cell.length_a   1.000
_cell.length_b   1.000
_cell.length_c   1.000
_cell.angle_alpha   90.00
_cell.angle_beta   90.00
_cell.angle_gamma   90.00
#
_symmetry.space_group_name_H-M   'P 1'
#
loop_
_entity.id
_entity.type
_entity.pdbx_description
1 polymer ?
#
loop_
_entity_poly.entity_id
_entity_poly.type
_entity_poly.pdbx_seq_one_letter_code
_entity_poly.pdbx_strand_id
1 'polypeptide(L)'
;MPLEHMRMATVLPATERRQAGQSLRKIVPRSAHAQWTPASGRADPVDILVESGRHRIASLLPIRYDRMRASPFAFYRGAAAIMAADLANTPMTGLWVQACGDCHLANFGTFASPEGTPVFDVNDFDETLPAPFEWDVKR
;
A
#
# COMPACT_ATOMS: atom_id res chain seq x y z
N MET A 1 26.73 5.42 11.20
CA MET A 1 26.54 3.97 11.10
C MET A 1 26.59 3.61 9.62
N PRO A 2 27.66 2.97 9.11
CA PRO A 2 27.77 2.68 7.68
C PRO A 2 26.78 1.59 7.27
N LEU A 3 26.22 1.73 6.06
CA LEU A 3 25.33 0.79 5.40
C LEU A 3 26.08 -0.51 5.06
N GLU A 4 26.14 -1.42 6.00
CA GLU A 4 26.67 -2.76 5.80
C GLU A 4 25.59 -3.70 5.21
N HIS A 5 25.87 -4.17 3.99
CA HIS A 5 25.31 -5.37 3.36
C HIS A 5 23.86 -5.35 2.87
N MET A 6 23.59 -4.64 1.77
CA MET A 6 22.60 -5.14 0.80
C MET A 6 23.26 -6.27 -0.01
N ARG A 7 23.34 -7.48 0.57
CA ARG A 7 23.67 -8.68 -0.20
C ARG A 7 22.65 -8.77 -1.34
N MET A 8 23.11 -8.82 -2.59
CA MET A 8 22.25 -9.21 -3.70
C MET A 8 21.73 -10.61 -3.39
N ALA A 9 20.48 -10.69 -2.91
CA ALA A 9 19.83 -11.97 -2.70
C ALA A 9 19.81 -12.69 -4.04
N THR A 10 20.37 -13.90 -4.09
CA THR A 10 20.26 -14.77 -5.25
C THR A 10 18.77 -14.98 -5.51
N VAL A 11 18.27 -14.44 -6.62
CA VAL A 11 16.87 -14.59 -6.99
C VAL A 11 16.67 -16.05 -7.39
N LEU A 12 15.91 -16.80 -6.59
CA LEU A 12 15.58 -18.21 -6.88
C LEU A 12 14.96 -18.35 -8.28
N PRO A 13 15.10 -19.48 -8.98
CA PRO A 13 14.41 -19.74 -10.24
C PRO A 13 12.90 -19.49 -10.18
N ALA A 14 12.30 -19.07 -11.29
CA ALA A 14 10.89 -18.70 -11.34
C ALA A 14 9.94 -19.84 -10.89
N THR A 15 10.29 -21.08 -11.21
CA THR A 15 9.55 -22.27 -10.77
C THR A 15 9.57 -22.42 -9.25
N GLU A 16 10.74 -22.26 -8.63
CA GLU A 16 10.89 -22.35 -7.17
C GLU A 16 10.15 -21.22 -6.47
N ARG A 17 10.25 -19.97 -6.97
CA ARG A 17 9.47 -18.84 -6.42
C ARG A 17 7.97 -19.09 -6.50
N ARG A 18 7.49 -19.65 -7.62
CA ARG A 18 6.08 -20.01 -7.79
C ARG A 18 5.64 -21.12 -6.82
N GLN A 19 6.46 -22.15 -6.63
CA GLN A 19 6.18 -23.23 -5.67
C GLN A 19 6.20 -22.74 -4.22
N ALA A 20 7.14 -21.86 -3.85
CA ALA A 20 7.18 -21.21 -2.54
C ALA A 20 5.90 -20.39 -2.30
N GLY A 21 5.52 -19.53 -3.26
CA GLY A 21 4.27 -18.75 -3.18
C GLY A 21 3.00 -19.62 -3.13
N GLN A 22 2.99 -20.76 -3.81
CA GLN A 22 1.89 -21.73 -3.70
C GLN A 22 1.84 -22.37 -2.31
N SER A 23 2.99 -22.68 -1.71
CA SER A 23 3.07 -23.29 -0.39
C SER A 23 2.60 -22.36 0.72
N LEU A 24 2.82 -21.04 0.60
CA LEU A 24 2.31 -20.03 1.54
C LEU A 24 0.78 -20.05 1.67
N ARG A 25 0.04 -20.50 0.65
CA ARG A 25 -1.43 -20.63 0.69
C ARG A 25 -1.91 -21.66 1.71
N LYS A 26 -1.05 -22.58 2.14
CA LYS A 26 -1.35 -23.55 3.21
C LYS A 26 -1.25 -22.92 4.60
N ILE A 27 -0.48 -21.83 4.72
CA ILE A 27 -0.27 -21.10 5.98
C ILE A 27 -1.28 -19.95 6.08
N VAL A 28 -1.37 -19.14 5.02
CA VAL A 28 -2.32 -18.04 4.91
C VAL A 28 -3.17 -18.27 3.66
N PRO A 29 -4.35 -18.93 3.80
CA PRO A 29 -5.20 -19.20 2.67
C PRO A 29 -5.79 -17.89 2.13
N ARG A 30 -6.10 -17.84 0.83
CA ARG A 30 -6.67 -16.64 0.20
C ARG A 30 -7.96 -16.17 0.89
N SER A 31 -8.77 -17.11 1.36
CA SER A 31 -10.01 -16.82 2.10
C SER A 31 -9.77 -16.09 3.43
N ALA A 32 -8.59 -16.21 4.04
CA ALA A 32 -8.25 -15.46 5.25
C ALA A 32 -8.15 -13.94 5.00
N HIS A 33 -7.99 -13.51 3.75
CA HIS A 33 -7.99 -12.09 3.39
C HIS A 33 -9.39 -11.55 3.02
N ALA A 34 -10.42 -12.40 2.97
CA ALA A 34 -11.75 -12.01 2.49
C ALA A 34 -12.58 -11.23 3.52
N GLN A 35 -12.28 -11.42 4.80
CA GLN A 35 -13.00 -10.78 5.90
C GLN A 35 -12.10 -9.74 6.56
N TRP A 36 -12.69 -8.60 6.87
CA TRP A 36 -12.07 -7.59 7.72
C TRP A 36 -12.99 -7.31 8.90
N THR A 37 -12.41 -7.23 10.09
CA THR A 37 -13.11 -6.86 11.31
C THR A 37 -12.27 -5.83 12.03
N PRO A 38 -12.87 -4.68 12.44
CA PRO A 38 -12.15 -3.67 13.21
C PRO A 38 -11.52 -4.26 14.46
N ALA A 39 -10.26 -3.91 14.74
CA ALA A 39 -9.64 -4.23 16.02
C ALA A 39 -10.38 -3.50 17.16
N SER A 40 -10.44 -4.10 18.35
CA SER A 40 -11.14 -3.51 19.51
C SER A 40 -10.60 -2.12 19.92
N GLY A 41 -9.33 -1.85 19.64
CA GLY A 41 -8.67 -0.56 19.86
C GLY A 41 -8.35 0.19 18.57
N ARG A 42 -9.11 -0.03 17.50
CA ARG A 42 -8.92 0.69 16.23
C ARG A 42 -9.01 2.20 16.47
N ALA A 43 -7.99 2.93 16.06
CA ALA A 43 -7.98 4.38 16.15
C ALA A 43 -9.10 5.00 15.31
N ASP A 44 -9.60 6.16 15.72
CA ASP A 44 -10.57 6.90 14.92
C ASP A 44 -9.91 7.29 13.58
N PRO A 45 -10.52 6.97 12.42
CA PRO A 45 -9.99 7.37 11.12
C PRO A 45 -9.72 8.88 11.01
N VAL A 46 -10.55 9.71 11.65
CA VAL A 46 -10.37 11.16 11.67
C VAL A 46 -9.12 11.54 12.45
N ASP A 47 -8.86 10.90 13.60
CA ASP A 47 -7.64 11.14 14.39
C ASP A 47 -6.39 10.78 13.58
N ILE A 48 -6.42 9.68 12.81
CA ILE A 48 -5.32 9.31 11.89
C ILE A 48 -5.08 10.41 10.84
N LEU A 49 -6.15 10.98 10.27
CA LEU A 49 -6.04 12.06 9.28
C LEU A 49 -5.55 13.38 9.89
N VAL A 50 -5.92 13.67 11.13
CA VAL A 50 -5.46 14.86 11.87
C VAL A 50 -3.98 14.72 12.18
N GLU A 51 -3.53 13.57 12.68
CA GLU A 51 -2.13 13.32 12.99
C GLU A 51 -1.27 13.36 11.73
N SER A 52 -1.70 12.71 10.64
CA SER A 52 -1.03 12.81 9.32
C SER A 52 -0.95 14.26 8.81
N GLY A 53 -1.95 15.08 9.12
CA GLY A 53 -2.01 16.49 8.75
C GLY A 53 -0.94 17.36 9.40
N ARG A 54 -0.37 16.96 10.54
CA ARG A 54 0.63 17.76 11.29
C ARG A 54 1.92 18.03 10.53
N HIS A 55 2.26 17.16 9.59
CA HIS A 55 3.45 17.28 8.75
C HIS A 55 3.15 17.91 7.38
N ARG A 56 1.90 18.31 7.12
CA ARG A 56 1.46 18.92 5.85
C ARG A 56 1.41 20.45 6.00
N ILE A 57 1.32 21.16 4.88
CA ILE A 57 1.15 22.61 4.86
C ILE A 57 -0.22 22.97 5.45
N ALA A 58 -0.23 23.59 6.63
CA ALA A 58 -1.44 23.84 7.41
C ALA A 58 -2.54 24.59 6.64
N SER A 59 -2.17 25.57 5.82
CA SER A 59 -3.13 26.35 5.02
C SER A 59 -3.84 25.55 3.93
N LEU A 60 -3.32 24.36 3.56
CA LEU A 60 -3.92 23.48 2.56
C LEU A 60 -4.77 22.37 3.17
N LEU A 61 -4.75 22.19 4.50
CA LEU A 61 -5.55 21.16 5.18
C LEU A 61 -7.05 21.31 4.94
N PRO A 62 -7.67 22.52 5.01
CA PRO A 62 -9.10 22.67 4.71
C PRO A 62 -9.44 22.21 3.30
N ILE A 63 -8.62 22.58 2.30
CA ILE A 63 -8.81 22.18 0.90
C ILE A 63 -8.71 20.66 0.75
N ARG A 64 -7.74 20.02 1.42
CA ARG A 64 -7.62 18.55 1.45
C ARG A 64 -8.90 17.91 1.98
N TYR A 65 -9.38 18.36 3.13
CA TYR A 65 -10.56 17.77 3.76
C TYR A 65 -11.83 18.02 2.94
N ASP A 66 -11.99 19.19 2.33
CA ASP A 66 -13.11 19.47 1.43
C ASP A 66 -13.10 18.53 0.20
N ARG A 67 -11.92 18.31 -0.40
CA ARG A 67 -11.77 17.34 -1.50
C ARG A 67 -12.08 15.91 -1.07
N MET A 68 -11.62 15.48 0.10
CA MET A 68 -11.90 14.14 0.64
C MET A 68 -13.38 13.95 0.96
N ARG A 69 -14.08 14.99 1.44
CA ARG A 69 -15.51 14.95 1.76
C ARG A 69 -16.42 14.86 0.54
N ALA A 70 -15.91 15.16 -0.65
CA ALA A 70 -16.71 15.23 -1.87
C ALA A 70 -17.39 13.90 -2.25
N SER A 71 -16.78 12.75 -1.90
CA SER A 71 -17.36 11.42 -2.14
C SER A 71 -16.65 10.34 -1.31
N PRO A 72 -17.28 9.16 -1.10
CA PRO A 72 -16.61 8.02 -0.50
C PRO A 72 -15.31 7.63 -1.24
N PHE A 73 -15.32 7.68 -2.57
CA PHE A 73 -14.12 7.42 -3.37
C PHE A 73 -12.98 8.40 -3.07
N ALA A 74 -13.30 9.71 -3.04
CA ALA A 74 -12.31 10.74 -2.72
C ALA A 74 -11.76 10.60 -1.29
N PHE A 75 -12.61 10.19 -0.34
CA PHE A 75 -12.19 9.86 1.02
C PHE A 75 -11.17 8.72 1.02
N TYR A 76 -11.52 7.56 0.45
CA TYR A 76 -10.63 6.39 0.43
C TYR A 76 -9.32 6.66 -0.33
N ARG A 77 -9.37 7.43 -1.42
CA ARG A 77 -8.17 7.88 -2.12
C ARG A 77 -7.25 8.71 -1.21
N GLY A 78 -7.80 9.64 -0.43
CA GLY A 78 -7.02 10.49 0.49
C GLY A 78 -6.68 9.86 1.84
N ALA A 79 -7.02 8.59 2.08
CA ALA A 79 -7.01 7.94 3.38
C ALA A 79 -5.96 6.82 3.51
N ALA A 80 -4.80 6.96 2.85
CA ALA A 80 -3.77 5.93 2.82
C ALA A 80 -3.34 5.41 4.20
N ALA A 81 -3.10 6.34 5.13
CA ALA A 81 -2.72 6.01 6.49
C ALA A 81 -3.80 5.22 7.26
N ILE A 82 -5.09 5.48 6.99
CA ILE A 82 -6.20 4.72 7.60
C ILE A 82 -6.18 3.28 7.12
N MET A 83 -6.01 3.08 5.81
CA MET A 83 -5.95 1.76 5.18
C MET A 83 -4.74 0.96 5.71
N ALA A 84 -3.56 1.58 5.81
CA ALA A 84 -2.39 0.96 6.40
C ALA A 84 -2.63 0.54 7.87
N ALA A 85 -3.25 1.39 8.67
CA ALA A 85 -3.63 1.07 10.05
C ALA A 85 -4.63 -0.09 10.14
N ASP A 86 -5.60 -0.14 9.21
CA ASP A 86 -6.60 -1.21 9.14
C ASP A 86 -6.02 -2.55 8.71
N LEU A 87 -5.00 -2.54 7.85
CA LEU A 87 -4.34 -3.74 7.34
C LEU A 87 -3.22 -4.25 8.24
N ALA A 88 -2.69 -3.43 9.14
CA ALA A 88 -1.58 -3.75 10.04
C ALA A 88 -1.77 -5.06 10.85
N ASN A 89 -3.03 -5.38 11.18
CA ASN A 89 -3.37 -6.57 11.96
C ASN A 89 -4.06 -7.67 11.12
N THR A 90 -4.11 -7.53 9.80
CA THR A 90 -4.72 -8.54 8.93
C THR A 90 -3.74 -9.68 8.61
N PRO A 91 -4.24 -10.87 8.20
CA PRO A 91 -3.35 -11.95 7.79
C PRO A 91 -2.39 -11.51 6.68
N MET A 92 -1.12 -11.85 6.86
CA MET A 92 -0.02 -11.60 5.92
C MET A 92 0.84 -12.84 5.77
N THR A 93 1.31 -13.11 4.56
CA THR A 93 2.18 -14.26 4.22
C THR A 93 3.63 -14.07 4.66
N GLY A 94 4.01 -12.87 5.09
CA GLY A 94 5.39 -12.50 5.39
C GLY A 94 6.23 -12.18 4.15
N LEU A 95 5.61 -12.05 2.97
CA LEU A 95 6.28 -11.55 1.77
C LEU A 95 6.31 -10.02 1.80
N TRP A 96 7.47 -9.47 2.15
CA TRP A 96 7.72 -8.03 2.16
C TRP A 96 8.20 -7.55 0.79
N VAL A 97 7.65 -6.41 0.36
CA VAL A 97 8.03 -5.70 -0.85
C VAL A 97 8.22 -4.22 -0.54
N GLN A 98 8.87 -3.48 -1.43
CA GLN A 98 8.71 -2.03 -1.47
C GLN A 98 7.31 -1.76 -2.04
N ALA A 99 6.34 -1.49 -1.18
CA ALA A 99 4.97 -1.23 -1.59
C ALA A 99 4.84 0.17 -2.19
N CYS A 100 3.93 0.32 -3.15
CA CYS A 100 3.50 1.62 -3.66
C CYS A 100 2.81 2.42 -2.54
N GLY A 101 2.02 1.75 -1.70
CA GLY A 101 1.30 2.37 -0.59
C GLY A 101 0.02 3.08 -1.03
N ASP A 102 -0.05 3.59 -2.26
CA ASP A 102 -1.25 4.17 -2.90
C ASP A 102 -1.66 3.44 -4.19
N CYS A 103 -1.57 2.11 -4.18
CA CYS A 103 -1.83 1.20 -5.31
C CYS A 103 -3.30 1.07 -5.75
N HIS A 104 -4.04 2.18 -5.91
CA HIS A 104 -5.43 2.14 -6.40
C HIS A 104 -5.50 2.30 -7.93
N LEU A 105 -6.59 1.84 -8.57
CA LEU A 105 -6.74 1.86 -10.05
C LEU A 105 -6.49 3.22 -10.72
N ALA A 106 -6.80 4.34 -10.04
CA ALA A 106 -6.62 5.67 -10.59
C ALA A 106 -5.17 6.21 -10.53
N ASN A 107 -4.20 5.41 -10.06
CA ASN A 107 -2.75 5.67 -10.18
C ASN A 107 -2.11 4.78 -11.26
N PHE A 108 -2.87 3.87 -11.86
CA PHE A 108 -2.42 3.12 -13.03
C PHE A 108 -2.76 3.88 -14.30
N GLY A 109 -1.85 3.88 -15.26
CA GLY A 109 -2.03 4.58 -16.51
C GLY A 109 -1.03 4.18 -17.58
N THR A 110 -1.19 4.77 -18.75
CA THR A 110 -0.23 4.65 -19.85
C THR A 110 0.61 5.91 -19.92
N PHE A 111 1.92 5.74 -19.83
CA PHE A 111 2.92 6.80 -19.87
C PHE A 111 3.82 6.63 -21.08
N ALA A 112 4.41 7.71 -21.58
CA ALA A 112 5.39 7.62 -22.66
C ALA A 112 6.77 7.29 -22.09
N SER A 113 7.44 6.27 -22.64
CA SER A 113 8.87 6.07 -22.42
C SER A 113 9.69 7.26 -22.98
N PRO A 114 10.98 7.39 -22.66
CA PRO A 114 11.84 8.41 -23.25
C PRO A 114 11.84 8.39 -24.80
N GLU A 115 11.62 7.21 -25.39
CA GLU A 115 11.54 6.98 -26.83
C GLU A 115 10.11 7.17 -27.40
N GLY A 116 9.14 7.59 -26.57
CA GLY A 116 7.75 7.78 -26.96
C GLY A 116 6.92 6.49 -27.03
N THR A 117 7.44 5.37 -26.52
CA THR A 117 6.71 4.10 -26.50
C THR A 117 5.70 4.11 -25.34
N PRO A 118 4.41 3.79 -25.57
CA PRO A 118 3.45 3.66 -24.49
C PRO A 118 3.82 2.53 -23.53
N VAL A 119 3.93 2.82 -22.23
CA VAL A 119 4.20 1.89 -21.13
C VAL A 119 3.05 1.97 -20.14
N PHE A 120 2.46 0.82 -19.80
CA PHE A 120 1.50 0.73 -18.70
C PHE A 120 2.26 0.61 -17.38
N ASP A 121 2.02 1.54 -16.46
CA ASP A 121 2.71 1.58 -15.17
C ASP A 121 1.81 2.17 -14.06
N VAL A 122 2.34 2.20 -12.84
CA VAL A 122 1.80 2.94 -11.70
C VAL A 122 2.58 4.24 -11.50
N ASN A 123 1.89 5.31 -11.10
CA ASN A 123 2.51 6.57 -10.68
C ASN A 123 2.28 6.84 -9.19
N ASP A 124 2.80 7.98 -8.71
CA ASP A 124 2.58 8.49 -7.36
C ASP A 124 3.16 7.58 -6.24
N PHE A 125 4.43 7.82 -5.91
CA PHE A 125 5.21 7.02 -4.94
C PHE A 125 5.48 7.79 -3.64
N ASP A 126 4.66 8.79 -3.31
CA ASP A 126 4.84 9.60 -2.10
C ASP A 126 4.50 8.83 -0.81
N GLU A 127 3.71 7.76 -0.91
CA GLU A 127 3.33 6.87 0.20
C GLU A 127 4.09 5.52 0.20
N THR A 128 5.25 5.41 -0.48
CA THR A 128 6.00 4.16 -0.60
C THR A 128 6.71 3.73 0.70
N LEU A 129 6.60 2.45 1.06
CA LEU A 129 7.26 1.88 2.24
C LEU A 129 7.51 0.36 2.10
N PRO A 130 8.49 -0.22 2.81
CA PRO A 130 8.54 -1.66 2.99
C PRO A 130 7.26 -2.16 3.70
N ALA A 131 6.49 -3.04 3.07
CA ALA A 131 5.24 -3.57 3.62
C ALA A 131 4.93 -4.98 3.08
N PRO A 132 4.01 -5.74 3.73
CA PRO A 132 3.47 -6.96 3.16
C PRO A 132 2.79 -6.69 1.81
N PHE A 133 3.07 -7.51 0.80
CA PHE A 133 2.55 -7.31 -0.55
C PHE A 133 1.00 -7.29 -0.62
N GLU A 134 0.34 -7.93 0.34
CA GLU A 134 -1.12 -7.95 0.42
C GLU A 134 -1.72 -6.57 0.64
N TRP A 135 -0.95 -5.59 1.11
CA TRP A 135 -1.44 -4.23 1.32
C TRP A 135 -1.75 -3.57 -0.02
N ASP A 136 -0.81 -3.53 -0.96
CA ASP A 136 -1.08 -2.99 -2.30
C ASP A 136 -2.18 -3.76 -3.04
N VAL A 137 -2.30 -5.07 -2.83
CA VAL A 137 -3.37 -5.88 -3.44
C VAL A 137 -4.77 -5.53 -2.90
N LYS A 138 -4.85 -5.05 -1.65
CA LYS A 138 -6.11 -4.68 -0.98
C LYS A 138 -6.43 -3.18 -1.09
N ARG A 139 -5.61 -2.42 -1.84
CA ARG A 139 -5.76 -0.96 -2.02
C ARG A 139 -6.77 -0.59 -3.09
#